data_AF-A0A920SAU7-F1
#
_entry.id   AF-A0A920SAU7-F1
#
_cell.length_a   1.000
_cell.length_b   1.000
_cell.length_c   1.000
_cell.angle_alpha   90.00
_cell.angle_beta   90.00
_cell.angle_gamma   90.00
#
_symmetry.space_group_name_H-M   'P 1'
#
loop_
_entity.id
_entity.type
_entity.pdbx_description
1 polymer ?
#
loop_
_entity_poly.entity_id
_entity_poly.type
_entity_poly.pdbx_seq_one_letter_code
_entity_poly.pdbx_strand_id
1 'polypeptide(L)'
;MSEIPYTDYTSGEHTVFAVMAALMHRLSTGQGQFVDISQTQATSATIPEILMDYSANGRTGNRMGNQDTVMSPHGCYPCQGDDRWITIAVSNNQEWQALCNVLRQGDWASNSRFEDDLSRWQNRDELDGLIGTVTHSWDAHELMTALQSAGVAAGVVMDSQDLLLTRTW
;
A
#
# COMPACT_ATOMS: atom_id res chain seq x y z
N MET A 1 16.23 -0.08 -12.88
CA MET A 1 15.06 0.60 -12.29
C MET A 1 14.40 1.39 -13.41
N SER A 2 13.30 0.89 -13.97
CA SER A 2 12.48 1.69 -14.88
C SER A 2 11.77 2.74 -14.04
N GLU A 3 12.23 3.98 -14.08
CA GLU A 3 11.51 5.08 -13.44
C GLU A 3 10.21 5.30 -14.19
N ILE A 4 9.08 5.19 -13.49
CA ILE A 4 7.79 5.59 -14.01
C ILE A 4 7.68 7.11 -13.79
N PRO A 5 7.57 7.93 -14.85
CA PRO A 5 7.42 9.37 -14.71
C PRO A 5 6.01 9.68 -14.17
N TYR A 6 5.85 9.61 -12.84
CA TYR A 6 4.55 9.60 -12.17
C TYR A 6 3.67 10.81 -12.51
N THR A 7 4.29 11.98 -12.50
CA THR A 7 3.61 13.26 -12.74
C THR A 7 3.15 13.41 -14.19
N ASP A 8 3.86 12.79 -15.14
CA ASP A 8 3.52 12.87 -16.57
C ASP A 8 2.22 12.14 -16.84
N TYR A 9 2.12 10.86 -16.44
CA TYR A 9 0.90 10.10 -16.71
C TYR A 9 -0.29 10.62 -15.88
N THR A 10 -0.08 11.02 -14.62
CA THR A 10 -1.13 11.60 -13.77
C THR A 10 -1.71 12.87 -14.39
N SER A 11 -0.86 13.73 -14.93
CA SER A 11 -1.30 14.93 -15.65
C SER A 11 -2.03 14.59 -16.96
N GLY A 12 -1.59 13.53 -17.65
CA GLY A 12 -2.28 13.00 -18.84
C GLY A 12 -3.69 12.51 -18.51
N GLU A 13 -3.88 11.74 -17.44
CA GLU A 13 -5.20 11.27 -16.98
C GLU A 13 -6.14 12.44 -16.66
N HIS A 14 -5.66 13.44 -15.93
CA HIS A 14 -6.43 14.66 -15.64
C HIS A 14 -6.80 15.43 -16.92
N THR A 15 -5.89 15.47 -17.90
CA THR A 15 -6.14 16.11 -19.20
C THR A 15 -7.24 15.40 -19.96
N VAL A 16 -7.26 14.06 -19.97
CA VAL A 16 -8.33 13.28 -20.61
C VAL A 16 -9.68 13.63 -19.99
N PHE A 17 -9.77 13.67 -18.66
CA PHE A 17 -10.99 14.07 -17.97
C PHE A 17 -11.44 15.50 -18.32
N ALA A 18 -10.52 16.46 -18.30
CA ALA A 18 -10.80 17.85 -18.64
C ALA A 18 -11.27 18.03 -20.09
N VAL A 19 -10.67 17.31 -21.04
CA VAL A 19 -11.11 17.31 -22.45
C VAL A 19 -12.50 16.71 -22.59
N MET A 20 -12.81 15.60 -21.90
CA MET A 20 -14.15 15.02 -21.91
C MET A 20 -15.19 16.00 -21.38
N ALA A 21 -14.90 16.68 -20.26
CA ALA A 21 -15.77 17.71 -19.69
C ALA A 21 -15.99 18.89 -20.67
N ALA A 22 -14.92 19.35 -21.34
CA ALA A 22 -15.01 20.42 -22.35
C ALA A 22 -15.84 20.00 -23.58
N LEU A 23 -15.74 18.74 -24.01
CA LEU A 23 -16.57 18.19 -25.08
C LEU A 23 -18.05 18.12 -24.68
N MET A 24 -18.36 17.71 -23.44
CA MET A 24 -19.73 17.71 -22.91
C MET A 24 -20.30 19.14 -22.81
N HIS A 25 -19.48 20.10 -22.38
CA HIS A 25 -19.84 21.51 -22.39
C HIS A 25 -20.16 22.00 -23.81
N ARG A 26 -19.30 21.67 -24.79
CA ARG A 26 -19.50 22.04 -26.19
C ARG A 26 -20.76 21.43 -26.78
N LEU A 27 -21.11 20.19 -26.43
CA LEU A 27 -22.36 19.56 -26.89
C LEU A 27 -23.60 20.31 -26.38
N SER A 28 -23.54 20.81 -25.15
CA SER A 28 -24.66 21.52 -24.52
C SER A 28 -24.78 22.98 -24.96
N THR A 29 -23.65 23.63 -25.27
CA THR A 29 -23.59 25.10 -25.45
C THR A 29 -23.16 25.54 -26.85
N GLY A 30 -22.59 24.64 -27.65
CA GLY A 30 -21.91 24.97 -28.91
C GLY A 30 -20.54 25.63 -28.75
N GLN A 31 -20.08 25.90 -27.52
CA GLN A 31 -18.84 26.64 -27.25
C GLN A 31 -17.71 25.72 -26.77
N GLY A 32 -16.51 25.92 -27.32
CA GLY A 32 -15.29 25.27 -26.84
C GLY A 32 -14.76 25.91 -25.56
N GLN A 33 -13.68 25.34 -25.03
CA GLN A 33 -12.97 25.84 -23.86
C GLN A 33 -11.45 25.72 -24.05
N PHE A 34 -10.70 26.63 -23.44
CA PHE A 34 -9.26 26.48 -23.26
C PHE A 34 -9.01 25.66 -21.98
N VAL A 35 -8.17 24.63 -22.07
CA VAL A 35 -7.85 23.74 -20.95
C VAL A 35 -6.36 23.91 -20.62
N ASP A 36 -6.09 24.30 -19.37
CA ASP A 36 -4.75 24.40 -18.81
C ASP A 36 -4.62 23.42 -17.64
N ILE A 37 -3.56 22.61 -17.65
CA ILE A 37 -3.33 21.55 -16.66
C ILE A 37 -1.90 21.69 -16.15
N SER A 38 -1.78 21.91 -14.83
CA SER A 38 -0.50 21.89 -14.14
C SER A 38 -0.17 20.48 -13.65
N GLN A 39 1.01 19.97 -13.96
CA GLN A 39 1.50 18.71 -13.41
C GLN A 39 1.56 18.73 -11.88
N THR A 40 1.95 19.87 -11.29
CA THR A 40 1.99 20.05 -9.83
C THR A 40 0.61 19.95 -9.20
N GLN A 41 -0.41 20.56 -9.80
CA GLN A 41 -1.78 20.49 -9.29
C GLN A 41 -2.37 19.08 -9.45
N ALA A 42 -2.17 18.46 -10.62
CA ALA A 42 -2.61 17.09 -10.87
C ALA A 42 -1.97 16.10 -9.89
N THR A 43 -0.68 16.25 -9.60
CA THR A 43 0.03 15.39 -8.63
C THR A 43 -0.41 15.69 -7.19
N SER A 44 -0.65 16.96 -6.86
CA SER A 44 -1.13 17.33 -5.51
C SER A 44 -2.49 16.72 -5.20
N ALA A 45 -3.33 16.53 -6.21
CA ALA A 45 -4.63 15.88 -6.08
C ALA A 45 -4.54 14.38 -5.71
N THR A 46 -3.38 13.73 -5.89
CA THR A 46 -3.18 12.30 -5.56
C THR A 46 -2.64 12.05 -4.15
N ILE A 47 -2.38 13.11 -3.38
CA ILE A 47 -1.89 13.03 -1.99
C ILE A 47 -2.73 13.89 -1.02
N PRO A 48 -4.08 13.81 -1.06
CA PRO A 48 -4.93 14.71 -0.30
C PRO A 48 -4.75 14.57 1.21
N GLU A 49 -4.45 13.38 1.73
CA GLU A 49 -4.34 13.10 3.16
C GLU A 49 -3.23 13.93 3.82
N ILE A 50 -2.04 13.97 3.21
CA ILE A 50 -0.91 14.70 3.78
C ILE A 50 -1.06 16.22 3.64
N LEU A 51 -1.67 16.68 2.53
CA LEU A 51 -1.98 18.10 2.35
C LEU A 51 -3.02 18.58 3.36
N MET A 52 -4.04 17.76 3.63
CA MET A 52 -5.03 18.05 4.66
C MET A 52 -4.42 18.03 6.05
N ASP A 53 -3.55 17.07 6.37
CA ASP A 53 -2.92 17.03 7.70
C ASP A 53 -2.07 18.28 7.97
N TYR A 54 -1.30 18.73 6.97
CA TYR A 54 -0.59 19.98 7.07
C TYR A 54 -1.53 21.19 7.18
N SER A 55 -2.54 21.27 6.32
CA SER A 55 -3.47 22.40 6.29
C SER A 55 -4.30 22.52 7.58
N ALA A 56 -4.71 21.41 8.18
CA ALA A 56 -5.56 21.38 9.36
C ALA A 56 -4.75 21.44 10.66
N ASN A 57 -3.56 20.81 10.70
CA ASN A 57 -2.82 20.57 11.94
C ASN A 57 -1.38 21.12 11.95
N GLY A 58 -0.89 21.65 10.82
CA GLY A 58 0.49 22.14 10.69
C GLY A 58 1.56 21.05 10.72
N ARG A 59 1.17 19.77 10.62
CA ARG A 59 2.10 18.63 10.65
C ARG A 59 2.67 18.38 9.26
N THR A 60 3.99 18.25 9.19
CA THR A 60 4.69 17.91 7.95
C THR A 60 4.91 16.40 7.90
N GLY A 61 4.55 15.77 6.78
CA GLY A 61 4.78 14.35 6.54
C GLY A 61 6.26 14.00 6.45
N ASN A 62 6.62 12.82 6.96
CA ASN A 62 7.96 12.26 6.83
C ASN A 62 7.90 10.95 6.06
N ARG A 63 9.03 10.57 5.44
CA ARG A 63 9.17 9.25 4.83
C ARG A 63 9.14 8.19 5.94
N MET A 64 8.24 7.22 5.83
CA MET A 64 8.08 6.12 6.80
C MET A 64 8.34 4.73 6.20
N GLY A 65 8.83 4.66 4.96
CA GLY A 65 8.95 3.39 4.24
C GLY A 65 7.58 2.78 3.96
N ASN A 66 7.45 1.47 4.17
CA ASN A 66 6.21 0.71 3.96
C ASN A 66 5.32 0.62 5.21
N GLN A 67 5.66 1.34 6.29
CA GLN A 67 4.88 1.37 7.52
C GLN A 67 3.56 2.12 7.31
N ASP A 68 2.59 1.87 8.20
CA ASP A 68 1.34 2.64 8.29
C ASP A 68 1.29 3.49 9.57
N THR A 69 0.55 4.60 9.50
CA THR A 69 0.41 5.52 10.64
C THR A 69 -0.43 4.96 11.79
N VAL A 70 -1.28 3.98 11.53
CA VAL A 70 -2.28 3.45 12.47
C VAL A 70 -2.12 1.94 12.65
N MET A 71 -1.96 1.19 11.56
CA MET A 71 -1.96 -0.27 11.55
C MET A 71 -0.57 -0.85 11.88
N SER A 72 -0.56 -1.93 12.67
CA SER A 72 0.66 -2.72 12.93
C SER A 72 0.30 -4.19 13.21
N PRO A 73 0.91 -5.16 12.51
CA PRO A 73 1.90 -4.96 11.43
C PRO A 73 1.26 -4.45 10.13
N HIS A 74 1.97 -3.57 9.43
CA HIS A 74 1.64 -3.11 8.09
C HIS A 74 2.94 -2.81 7.35
N GLY A 75 3.37 -3.72 6.48
CA GLY A 75 4.71 -3.65 5.94
C GLY A 75 4.97 -4.58 4.76
N CYS A 76 6.24 -4.59 4.34
CA CYS A 76 6.75 -5.42 3.25
C CYS A 76 7.93 -6.24 3.77
N TYR A 77 7.85 -7.57 3.65
CA TYR A 77 8.74 -8.52 4.29
C TYR A 77 9.39 -9.45 3.26
N PRO A 78 10.66 -9.84 3.45
CA PRO A 78 11.36 -10.71 2.52
C PRO A 78 10.78 -12.13 2.57
N CYS A 79 10.78 -12.81 1.44
CA CYS A 79 10.37 -14.20 1.27
C CYS A 79 11.51 -15.04 0.69
N GLN A 80 11.29 -16.34 0.61
CA GLN A 80 12.23 -17.27 -0.01
C GLN A 80 12.44 -16.92 -1.49
N GLY A 81 13.70 -16.80 -1.91
CA GLY A 81 14.08 -16.52 -3.29
C GLY A 81 14.97 -15.29 -3.41
N ASP A 82 15.32 -14.93 -4.64
CA ASP A 82 16.04 -13.70 -4.95
C ASP A 82 15.05 -12.57 -5.17
N ASP A 83 15.20 -11.49 -4.40
CA ASP A 83 14.33 -10.30 -4.42
C ASP A 83 12.81 -10.60 -4.38
N ARG A 84 12.41 -11.60 -3.57
CA ARG A 84 11.00 -11.97 -3.36
C ARG A 84 10.48 -11.38 -2.06
N TRP A 85 9.30 -10.75 -2.12
CA TRP A 85 8.71 -10.06 -0.98
C TRP A 85 7.20 -10.25 -0.92
N ILE A 86 6.65 -10.06 0.28
CA ILE A 86 5.21 -10.06 0.55
C ILE A 86 4.84 -8.80 1.34
N THR A 87 3.74 -8.14 0.96
CA THR A 87 3.10 -7.13 1.78
C THR A 87 2.06 -7.77 2.69
N ILE A 88 1.99 -7.34 3.94
CA ILE A 88 1.01 -7.82 4.92
C ILE A 88 0.44 -6.61 5.64
N ALA A 89 -0.89 -6.56 5.79
CA ALA A 89 -1.61 -5.54 6.52
C ALA A 89 -2.56 -6.17 7.53
N VAL A 90 -2.41 -5.79 8.81
CA VAL A 90 -3.26 -6.24 9.91
C VAL A 90 -3.95 -5.03 10.52
N SER A 91 -5.27 -5.01 10.41
CA SER A 91 -6.13 -3.90 10.83
C SER A 91 -6.73 -4.08 12.23
N ASN A 92 -6.75 -5.31 12.75
CA ASN A 92 -7.40 -5.64 14.02
C ASN A 92 -6.82 -6.91 14.68
N ASN A 93 -7.21 -7.15 15.94
CA ASN A 93 -6.75 -8.29 16.73
C ASN A 93 -7.14 -9.67 16.17
N GLN A 94 -8.24 -9.78 15.41
CA GLN A 94 -8.63 -11.06 14.81
C GLN A 94 -7.66 -11.43 13.68
N GLU A 95 -7.33 -10.47 12.81
CA GLU A 95 -6.31 -10.62 11.77
C GLU A 95 -4.92 -10.89 12.37
N TRP A 96 -4.59 -10.24 13.49
CA TRP A 96 -3.34 -10.50 14.21
C TRP A 96 -3.22 -11.95 14.68
N GLN A 97 -4.27 -12.48 15.31
CA GLN A 97 -4.29 -13.88 15.74
C GLN A 97 -4.19 -14.83 14.54
N ALA A 98 -4.89 -14.52 13.44
CA ALA A 98 -4.80 -15.30 12.20
C ALA A 98 -3.39 -15.30 11.62
N LEU A 99 -2.72 -14.13 11.57
CA LEU A 99 -1.32 -14.01 11.14
C LEU A 99 -0.40 -14.87 12.01
N CYS A 100 -0.51 -14.76 13.33
CA CYS A 100 0.29 -15.56 14.27
C CYS A 100 0.10 -17.07 14.04
N ASN A 101 -1.13 -17.51 13.79
CA ASN A 101 -1.45 -18.91 13.53
C ASN A 101 -0.83 -19.39 12.21
N VAL A 102 -0.95 -18.62 11.12
CA VAL A 102 -0.36 -18.97 9.82
C VAL A 102 1.16 -19.05 9.89
N LEU A 103 1.79 -18.08 10.56
CA LEU A 103 3.24 -18.04 10.76
C LEU A 103 3.75 -19.07 11.79
N ARG A 104 2.84 -19.80 12.46
CA ARG A 104 3.14 -20.76 13.53
C ARG A 104 3.87 -20.11 14.72
N GLN A 105 3.51 -18.87 15.03
CA GLN A 105 4.03 -18.05 16.11
C GLN A 105 2.92 -17.70 17.10
N GLY A 106 2.15 -18.69 17.54
CA GLY A 106 0.99 -18.48 18.43
C GLY A 106 1.34 -17.71 19.72
N ASP A 107 2.56 -17.88 20.23
CA ASP A 107 3.04 -17.20 21.44
C ASP A 107 3.13 -15.67 21.29
N TRP A 108 3.24 -15.14 20.06
CA TRP A 108 3.28 -13.70 19.81
C TRP A 108 1.96 -13.03 20.20
N ALA A 109 0.82 -13.67 19.95
CA ALA A 109 -0.49 -13.13 20.29
C ALA A 109 -0.69 -12.98 21.80
N SER A 110 0.01 -13.79 22.61
CA SER A 110 0.00 -13.72 24.07
C SER A 110 1.16 -12.90 24.67
N ASN A 111 2.08 -12.40 23.84
CA ASN A 111 3.19 -11.59 24.32
C ASN A 111 2.68 -10.17 24.60
N SER A 112 2.90 -9.65 25.81
CA SER A 112 2.44 -8.31 26.21
C SER A 112 2.95 -7.19 25.30
N ARG A 113 4.05 -7.40 24.56
CA ARG A 113 4.55 -6.42 23.58
C ARG A 113 3.73 -6.38 22.30
N PHE A 114 2.95 -7.41 21.99
CA PHE A 114 2.21 -7.57 20.74
C PHE A 114 0.73 -7.95 20.92
N GLU A 115 0.24 -8.00 22.16
CA GLU A 115 -1.11 -8.47 22.50
C GLU A 115 -2.22 -7.61 21.87
N ASP A 116 -2.04 -6.29 21.86
CA ASP A 116 -3.01 -5.33 21.34
C ASP A 116 -2.42 -4.39 20.28
N ASP A 117 -3.30 -3.68 19.58
CA ASP A 117 -2.97 -2.78 18.47
C ASP A 117 -1.93 -1.69 18.88
N LEU A 118 -2.08 -1.09 20.06
CA LEU A 118 -1.19 -0.03 20.54
C LEU A 118 0.18 -0.60 20.91
N SER A 119 0.20 -1.73 21.61
CA SER A 119 1.43 -2.43 21.97
C SER A 119 2.21 -2.85 20.71
N ARG A 120 1.53 -3.41 19.69
CA ARG A 120 2.17 -3.71 18.39
C ARG A 120 2.69 -2.47 17.68
N TRP A 121 1.95 -1.36 17.72
CA TRP A 121 2.39 -0.12 17.09
C TRP A 121 3.62 0.47 17.76
N GLN A 122 3.70 0.43 19.09
CA GLN A 122 4.83 0.90 19.88
C GLN A 122 6.09 0.05 19.67
N ASN A 123 5.92 -1.26 19.47
CA ASN A 123 7.02 -2.22 19.29
C ASN A 123 7.18 -2.65 17.81
N ARG A 124 6.67 -1.86 16.85
CA ARG A 124 6.56 -2.26 15.44
C ARG A 124 7.89 -2.60 14.77
N ASP A 125 8.97 -1.88 15.08
CA ASP A 125 10.27 -2.15 14.46
C ASP A 125 10.81 -3.53 14.90
N GLU A 126 10.58 -3.91 16.16
CA GLU A 126 10.90 -5.27 16.63
C GLU A 126 10.00 -6.30 15.97
N LEU A 127 8.69 -6.04 15.94
CA LEU A 127 7.70 -6.95 15.35
C LEU A 127 7.98 -7.19 13.86
N ASP A 128 8.30 -6.14 13.11
CA ASP A 128 8.65 -6.21 11.69
C ASP A 128 9.90 -7.06 11.46
N GLY A 129 10.91 -6.95 12.32
CA GLY A 129 12.10 -7.80 12.28
C GLY A 129 11.79 -9.27 12.54
N LEU A 130 10.88 -9.56 13.48
CA LEU A 130 10.42 -10.92 13.77
C LEU A 130 9.62 -11.51 12.60
N ILE A 131 8.67 -10.75 12.05
CA ILE A 131 7.89 -11.18 10.88
C ILE A 131 8.82 -11.41 9.69
N GLY A 132 9.75 -10.50 9.42
CA GLY A 132 10.74 -10.64 8.35
C GLY A 132 11.58 -11.91 8.48
N THR A 133 11.98 -12.27 9.70
CA THR A 133 12.75 -13.50 9.96
C THR A 133 11.97 -14.76 9.61
N VAL A 134 10.67 -14.80 9.95
CA VAL A 134 9.83 -15.97 9.67
C VAL A 134 9.48 -16.05 8.19
N THR A 135 9.00 -14.94 7.63
CA THR A 135 8.54 -14.86 6.22
C THR A 135 9.65 -15.14 5.21
N HIS A 136 10.92 -14.88 5.53
CA HIS A 136 12.07 -15.21 4.68
C HIS A 136 12.16 -16.70 4.31
N SER A 137 11.56 -17.59 5.11
CA SER A 137 11.56 -19.03 4.83
C SER A 137 10.36 -19.51 4.00
N TRP A 138 9.41 -18.62 3.68
CA TRP A 138 8.19 -18.95 2.95
C TRP A 138 8.29 -18.60 1.47
N ASP A 139 7.69 -19.42 0.62
CA ASP A 139 7.30 -18.97 -0.72
C ASP A 139 6.25 -17.86 -0.61
N ALA A 140 6.43 -16.78 -1.37
CA ALA A 140 5.59 -15.59 -1.27
C ALA A 140 4.13 -15.86 -1.69
N HIS A 141 3.89 -16.69 -2.71
CA HIS A 141 2.55 -16.99 -3.21
C HIS A 141 1.83 -17.97 -2.28
N GLU A 142 2.54 -18.96 -1.77
CA GLU A 142 2.00 -19.89 -0.77
C GLU A 142 1.59 -19.12 0.50
N LEU A 143 2.46 -18.23 0.99
CA LEU A 143 2.16 -17.41 2.16
C LEU A 143 1.01 -16.44 1.91
N MET A 144 0.99 -15.75 0.76
CA MET A 144 -0.13 -14.89 0.36
C MET A 144 -1.45 -15.66 0.38
N THR A 145 -1.49 -16.85 -0.22
CA THR A 145 -2.70 -17.68 -0.28
C THR A 145 -3.12 -18.14 1.12
N ALA A 146 -2.17 -18.54 1.97
CA ALA A 146 -2.44 -18.97 3.33
C ALA A 146 -3.00 -17.83 4.20
N LEU A 147 -2.42 -16.64 4.11
CA LEU A 147 -2.87 -15.45 4.84
C LEU A 147 -4.25 -14.98 4.38
N GLN A 148 -4.48 -14.88 3.07
CA GLN A 148 -5.78 -14.50 2.52
C GLN A 148 -6.87 -15.51 2.89
N SER A 149 -6.56 -16.81 2.87
CA SER A 149 -7.49 -17.86 3.31
C SER A 149 -7.85 -17.77 4.80
N ALA A 150 -6.97 -17.16 5.61
CA ALA A 150 -7.20 -16.90 7.03
C ALA A 150 -7.83 -15.51 7.29
N GLY A 151 -8.14 -14.74 6.24
CA GLY A 151 -8.74 -13.40 6.35
C GLY A 151 -7.74 -12.26 6.57
N VAL A 152 -6.43 -12.51 6.42
CA VAL A 152 -5.38 -11.47 6.55
C VAL A 152 -5.06 -10.91 5.17
N ALA A 153 -5.08 -9.58 5.04
CA ALA A 153 -4.72 -8.91 3.81
C ALA A 153 -3.21 -9.08 3.54
N ALA A 154 -2.88 -9.75 2.44
CA ALA A 154 -1.51 -9.95 2.00
C ALA A 154 -1.41 -9.97 0.48
N GLY A 155 -0.26 -9.57 -0.07
CA GLY A 155 -0.01 -9.56 -1.50
C GLY A 155 1.46 -9.81 -1.82
N VAL A 156 1.75 -10.63 -2.84
CA VAL A 156 3.11 -10.76 -3.35
C VAL A 156 3.54 -9.46 -4.00
N VAL A 157 4.76 -9.00 -3.72
CA VAL A 157 5.38 -7.90 -4.47
C VAL A 157 5.80 -8.46 -5.83
N MET A 158 4.99 -8.20 -6.84
CA MET A 158 5.22 -8.66 -8.20
C MET A 158 6.25 -7.79 -8.90
N ASP A 159 7.17 -8.42 -9.62
CA ASP A 159 8.02 -7.73 -10.57
C ASP A 159 7.33 -7.57 -11.95
N SER A 160 8.03 -6.97 -12.92
CA SER A 160 7.48 -6.78 -14.28
C SER A 160 7.24 -8.11 -15.02
N GLN A 161 8.01 -9.15 -14.73
CA GLN A 161 7.85 -10.45 -15.37
C GLN A 161 6.61 -11.16 -14.80
N ASP A 162 6.42 -11.11 -13.48
CA ASP A 162 5.22 -11.60 -12.80
C ASP A 162 3.97 -10.95 -13.41
N LEU A 163 3.95 -9.62 -13.55
CA LEU A 163 2.80 -8.90 -14.12
C LEU A 163 2.46 -9.31 -15.56
N LEU A 164 3.45 -9.64 -16.38
CA LEU A 164 3.26 -10.01 -17.78
C LEU A 164 2.92 -11.49 -17.98
N LEU A 165 3.43 -12.36 -17.12
CA LEU A 165 3.31 -13.81 -17.28
C LEU A 165 2.25 -14.45 -16.39
N THR A 166 1.80 -13.77 -15.34
CA THR A 166 0.73 -14.27 -14.47
C THR A 166 -0.59 -14.25 -15.23
N ARG A 167 -1.18 -15.45 -15.41
CA ARG A 167 -2.41 -15.66 -16.18
C ARG A 167 -3.70 -15.40 -15.39
N THR A 168 -3.72 -14.40 -14.53
CA THR A 168 -4.92 -14.04 -13.77
C THR A 168 -5.51 -12.73 -14.27
N TRP A 169 -6.21 -12.80 -15.41
CA TRP A 169 -7.38 -12.01 -15.79
C TRP A 169 -8.26 -12.87 -16.70
#